data_AF-A0A358DQV3-F1
#
_entry.id   AF-A0A358DQV3-F1
#
_cell.length_a   1.000
_cell.length_b   1.000
_cell.length_c   1.000
_cell.angle_alpha   90.00
_cell.angle_beta   90.00
_cell.angle_gamma   90.00
#
_symmetry.space_group_name_H-M   'P 1'
#
loop_
_entity.id
_entity.type
_entity.pdbx_description
1 polymer ?
#
loop_
_entity_poly.entity_id
_entity_poly.type
_entity_poly.pdbx_seq_one_letter_code
_entity_poly.pdbx_strand_id
1 'polypeptide(L)'
;MLIRTLPLLALVACPSPSTMNPNGSGDGGLASAASVCGDSIVEGDEECDDGNSIDDDGCRNACRNAFCGDGILRTDTEPGAEGHEECEDNNTTDEDGCTNACQKSRCGDGIVRVDLTSDHPNYEACDDG
;
A
#
# COMPACT_ATOMS: atom_id res chain seq x y z
N MET A 1 59.38 -14.03 15.29
CA MET A 1 59.41 -12.95 14.28
C MET A 1 58.03 -12.93 13.64
N LEU A 2 57.18 -11.94 14.00
CA LEU A 2 56.17 -11.29 13.14
C LEU A 2 54.99 -12.18 12.62
N ILE A 3 53.69 -11.88 12.76
CA ILE A 3 52.88 -10.77 13.31
C ILE A 3 51.42 -11.29 13.29
N ARG A 4 50.67 -11.10 14.38
CA ARG A 4 49.20 -11.20 14.36
C ARG A 4 48.64 -9.94 13.71
N THR A 5 48.06 -10.06 12.53
CA THR A 5 47.35 -8.94 11.87
C THR A 5 45.95 -8.80 12.46
N LEU A 6 45.79 -7.89 13.42
CA LEU A 6 44.52 -7.24 13.72
C LEU A 6 44.21 -6.27 12.56
N PRO A 7 43.06 -6.36 11.87
CA PRO A 7 42.63 -5.28 11.01
C PRO A 7 42.22 -4.09 11.86
N LEU A 8 42.69 -2.95 11.37
CA LEU A 8 42.73 -1.64 11.97
C LEU A 8 41.33 -1.12 12.28
N LEU A 9 41.17 -0.61 13.51
CA LEU A 9 40.04 0.21 13.92
C LEU A 9 39.95 1.46 13.03
N ALA A 10 38.75 1.71 12.51
CA ALA A 10 38.09 2.98 12.20
C ALA A 10 38.96 4.22 11.89
N LEU A 11 38.66 4.84 10.74
CA LEU A 11 38.41 6.29 10.59
C LEU A 11 37.99 6.56 9.13
N VAL A 12 36.73 6.27 8.80
CA VAL A 12 36.10 6.86 7.62
C VAL A 12 35.76 8.30 8.00
N ALA A 13 36.66 9.22 7.68
CA ALA A 13 36.36 10.64 7.61
C ALA A 13 35.76 10.91 6.23
N CYS A 14 34.45 11.19 6.16
CA CYS A 14 33.89 11.82 4.97
C CYS A 14 34.10 13.35 5.10
N PRO A 15 34.61 14.04 4.07
CA PRO A 15 34.84 15.48 4.11
C PRO A 15 33.54 16.29 4.20
N SER A 16 33.68 17.44 4.86
CA SER A 16 32.74 18.52 5.15
C SER A 16 31.66 18.85 4.12
N PRO A 17 30.55 19.49 4.55
CA PRO A 17 29.41 19.85 3.70
C PRO A 17 29.79 20.91 2.66
N SER A 18 29.59 20.59 1.39
CA SER A 18 29.61 21.55 0.31
C SER A 18 28.33 22.38 0.34
N THR A 19 28.51 23.66 0.60
CA THR A 19 27.63 24.82 0.36
C THR A 19 26.41 24.56 -0.55
N MET A 20 25.21 24.58 0.03
CA MET A 20 23.96 24.85 -0.69
C MET A 20 23.95 26.30 -1.20
N ASN A 21 23.62 26.46 -2.48
CA ASN A 21 23.55 27.73 -3.21
C ASN A 21 22.21 28.44 -2.91
N PRO A 22 22.19 29.69 -2.41
CA PRO A 22 20.95 30.39 -2.09
C PRO A 22 20.46 31.20 -3.29
N ASN A 23 20.00 30.53 -4.36
CA ASN A 23 19.28 31.18 -5.45
C ASN A 23 18.19 30.26 -6.01
N GLY A 24 17.17 30.01 -5.18
CA GLY A 24 15.89 29.44 -5.61
C GLY A 24 14.78 30.34 -5.06
N SER A 25 14.21 31.19 -5.92
CA SER A 25 12.93 31.84 -5.65
C SER A 25 11.82 30.80 -5.81
N GLY A 26 11.13 30.50 -4.72
CA GLY A 26 9.90 29.70 -4.69
C GLY A 26 9.25 29.79 -3.32
N ASP A 27 8.08 30.39 -3.29
CA ASP A 27 7.36 30.90 -2.12
C ASP A 27 6.93 29.81 -1.10
N GLY A 28 7.58 29.81 0.07
CA GLY A 28 6.92 29.75 1.37
C GLY A 28 6.00 28.55 1.70
N GLY A 29 6.46 27.32 1.48
CA GLY A 29 5.85 26.13 2.07
C GLY A 29 6.19 26.00 3.55
N LEU A 30 5.18 25.81 4.40
CA LEU A 30 5.32 25.19 5.71
C LEU A 30 5.64 23.69 5.51
N ALA A 31 6.82 23.38 4.98
CA ALA A 31 7.31 22.01 4.88
C ALA A 31 7.89 21.61 6.25
N SER A 32 7.03 21.08 7.12
CA SER A 32 7.43 19.87 7.87
C SER A 32 8.06 18.95 6.84
N ALA A 33 9.25 18.38 7.11
CA ALA A 33 9.96 17.51 6.17
C ALA A 33 8.93 16.66 5.42
N ALA A 34 8.76 16.94 4.13
CA ALA A 34 7.71 16.30 3.35
C ALA A 34 8.12 14.83 3.30
N SER A 35 7.49 14.00 4.11
CA SER A 35 7.69 12.55 4.07
C SER A 35 7.47 12.11 2.62
N VAL A 36 8.45 11.40 2.07
CA VAL A 36 8.51 11.08 0.64
C VAL A 36 8.12 9.63 0.46
N CYS A 37 6.90 9.43 -0.02
CA CYS A 37 6.43 8.09 -0.31
C CYS A 37 7.23 7.41 -1.42
N GLY A 38 7.70 6.20 -1.15
CA GLY A 38 8.51 5.38 -2.04
C GLY A 38 10.02 5.54 -1.85
N ASP A 39 10.49 6.10 -0.74
CA ASP A 39 11.92 6.27 -0.46
C ASP A 39 12.52 5.17 0.44
N SER A 40 11.72 4.16 0.76
CA SER A 40 12.01 3.04 1.68
C SER A 40 12.16 3.45 3.15
N ILE A 41 11.68 4.64 3.54
CA ILE A 41 11.77 5.14 4.90
C ILE A 41 10.40 5.60 5.37
N VAL A 42 9.80 4.86 6.30
CA VAL A 42 8.55 5.30 6.95
C VAL A 42 8.83 6.47 7.90
N GLU A 43 8.41 7.67 7.52
CA GLU A 43 8.59 8.87 8.32
C GLU A 43 7.39 9.84 8.27
N GLY A 44 7.35 10.77 9.23
CA GLY A 44 6.25 11.75 9.29
C GLY A 44 4.88 11.10 9.50
N ASP A 45 3.97 11.31 8.55
CA ASP A 45 2.57 10.87 8.56
C ASP A 45 2.32 9.59 7.73
N GLU A 46 3.37 8.95 7.25
CA GLU A 46 3.31 7.72 6.45
C GLU A 46 2.93 6.51 7.32
N GLU A 47 1.99 5.71 6.84
CA GLU A 47 1.56 4.47 7.50
C GLU A 47 2.41 3.26 7.05
N CYS A 48 2.92 3.34 5.83
CA CYS A 48 3.79 2.38 5.18
C CYS A 48 4.70 3.14 4.18
N ASP A 49 5.82 2.54 3.81
CA ASP A 49 6.65 2.93 2.68
C ASP A 49 7.36 1.66 2.21
N ASP A 50 7.14 1.30 0.95
CA ASP A 50 7.65 0.07 0.36
C ASP A 50 8.77 0.32 -0.67
N GLY A 51 9.20 1.58 -0.80
CA GLY A 51 10.31 1.98 -1.65
C GLY A 51 10.02 2.03 -3.14
N ASN A 52 8.75 2.01 -3.55
CA ASN A 52 8.38 2.04 -4.96
C ASN A 52 7.27 3.09 -5.24
N SER A 53 6.76 3.13 -6.47
CA SER A 53 5.62 4.01 -6.83
C SER A 53 4.49 3.23 -7.52
N ILE A 54 4.26 2.02 -7.04
CA ILE A 54 3.30 1.03 -7.50
C ILE A 54 2.13 1.09 -6.52
N ASP A 55 0.91 1.20 -7.04
CA ASP A 55 -0.28 1.44 -6.19
C ASP A 55 -1.04 0.15 -5.89
N ASP A 56 -0.81 -0.90 -6.70
CA ASP A 56 -1.47 -2.20 -6.64
C ASP A 56 -0.72 -3.21 -5.76
N ASP A 57 -0.02 -2.73 -4.76
CA ASP A 57 0.61 -3.53 -3.71
C ASP A 57 0.10 -3.15 -2.31
N GLY A 58 0.74 -3.68 -1.27
CA GLY A 58 0.32 -3.42 0.11
C GLY A 58 0.46 -1.96 0.56
N CYS A 59 1.27 -1.14 -0.11
CA CYS A 59 1.52 0.24 0.26
C CYS A 59 1.26 1.20 -0.89
N ARG A 60 0.19 1.98 -0.78
CA ARG A 60 -0.18 2.91 -1.84
C ARG A 60 0.79 4.07 -1.95
N ASN A 61 0.78 4.73 -3.10
CA ASN A 61 1.52 5.96 -3.40
C ASN A 61 1.18 7.15 -2.49
N ALA A 62 0.09 7.04 -1.71
CA ALA A 62 -0.28 7.98 -0.66
C ALA A 62 0.33 7.63 0.71
N CYS A 63 1.18 6.61 0.77
CA CYS A 63 1.78 6.03 1.97
C CYS A 63 0.74 5.63 3.02
N ARG A 64 -0.28 4.94 2.53
CA ARG A 64 -1.36 4.33 3.29
C ARG A 64 -1.42 2.87 2.92
N ASN A 65 -1.69 2.01 3.90
CA ASN A 65 -1.89 0.60 3.58
C ASN A 65 -3.06 0.46 2.59
N ALA A 66 -2.91 -0.43 1.61
CA ALA A 66 -4.03 -0.84 0.77
C ALA A 66 -5.15 -1.43 1.64
N PHE A 67 -6.39 -1.15 1.28
CA PHE A 67 -7.54 -1.75 1.95
C PHE A 67 -8.69 -1.96 0.97
N CYS A 68 -9.51 -2.97 1.25
CA CYS A 68 -10.65 -3.27 0.43
C CYS A 68 -11.67 -2.13 0.34
N GLY A 69 -12.07 -1.75 -0.88
CA GLY A 69 -12.99 -0.66 -1.14
C GLY A 69 -12.30 0.69 -1.36
N ASP A 70 -10.98 0.69 -1.53
CA ASP A 70 -10.20 1.90 -1.73
C ASP A 70 -10.03 2.32 -3.19
N GLY A 71 -10.57 1.53 -4.12
CA GLY A 71 -10.54 1.75 -5.56
C GLY A 71 -9.36 1.16 -6.30
N ILE A 72 -8.43 0.49 -5.61
CA ILE A 72 -7.22 -0.07 -6.21
C ILE A 72 -7.12 -1.56 -5.89
N LEU A 73 -7.16 -2.39 -6.93
CA LEU A 73 -7.03 -3.84 -6.76
C LEU A 73 -5.57 -4.21 -6.50
N ARG A 74 -5.30 -4.78 -5.32
CA ARG A 74 -3.98 -5.27 -4.94
C ARG A 74 -3.63 -6.59 -5.64
N THR A 75 -2.52 -6.61 -6.40
CA THR A 75 -2.12 -7.74 -7.24
C THR A 75 -0.76 -8.37 -6.90
N ASP A 76 -0.03 -7.79 -5.94
CA ASP A 76 1.29 -8.26 -5.50
C ASP A 76 1.25 -9.57 -4.68
N THR A 77 0.07 -10.03 -4.28
CA THR A 77 -0.12 -11.19 -3.40
C THR A 77 -0.85 -12.34 -4.07
N GLU A 78 -0.44 -13.57 -3.71
CA GLU A 78 -1.07 -14.79 -4.22
C GLU A 78 -2.48 -15.00 -3.62
N PRO A 79 -3.39 -15.67 -4.35
CA PRO A 79 -4.72 -16.01 -3.84
C PRO A 79 -4.67 -16.73 -2.49
N GLY A 80 -5.39 -16.18 -1.50
CA GLY A 80 -5.43 -16.71 -0.14
C GLY A 80 -4.31 -16.24 0.79
N ALA A 81 -3.39 -15.40 0.32
CA ALA A 81 -2.46 -14.67 1.19
C ALA A 81 -3.21 -13.58 1.99
N GLU A 82 -2.62 -13.17 3.12
CA GLU A 82 -3.20 -12.10 3.94
C GLU A 82 -3.25 -10.78 3.17
N GLY A 83 -4.44 -10.16 3.15
CA GLY A 83 -4.74 -8.93 2.41
C GLY A 83 -4.97 -9.12 0.90
N HIS A 84 -4.93 -10.35 0.36
CA HIS A 84 -5.13 -10.56 -1.07
C HIS A 84 -6.52 -10.08 -1.49
N GLU A 85 -6.58 -9.30 -2.56
CA GLU A 85 -7.83 -8.76 -3.09
C GLU A 85 -8.21 -9.51 -4.37
N GLU A 86 -9.30 -10.27 -4.32
CA GLU A 86 -9.82 -11.00 -5.48
C GLU A 86 -10.71 -10.10 -6.38
N CYS A 87 -11.22 -9.03 -5.79
CA CYS A 87 -12.04 -7.99 -6.39
C CYS A 87 -11.79 -6.66 -5.68
N GLU A 88 -12.20 -5.58 -6.33
CA GLU A 88 -12.22 -4.22 -5.79
C GLU A 88 -13.35 -3.47 -6.48
N ASP A 89 -14.21 -2.83 -5.69
CA ASP A 89 -15.46 -2.20 -6.15
C ASP A 89 -15.68 -0.78 -5.63
N ASN A 90 -14.65 -0.23 -4.96
CA ASN A 90 -14.56 1.14 -4.47
C ASN A 90 -15.67 1.48 -3.46
N ASN A 91 -16.16 0.52 -2.68
CA ASN A 91 -17.15 0.81 -1.65
C ASN A 91 -17.01 -0.10 -0.42
N THR A 92 -17.88 0.09 0.57
CA THR A 92 -17.83 -0.66 1.83
C THR A 92 -19.12 -1.48 2.08
N THR A 93 -19.77 -1.95 1.03
CA THR A 93 -21.05 -2.66 1.04
C THR A 93 -20.77 -4.13 0.82
N ASP A 94 -21.24 -4.99 1.72
CA ASP A 94 -21.03 -6.44 1.53
C ASP A 94 -22.04 -7.01 0.52
N GLU A 95 -23.20 -6.40 0.38
CA GLU A 95 -24.33 -6.88 -0.41
C GLU A 95 -24.23 -6.64 -1.92
N ASP A 96 -23.03 -6.50 -2.47
CA ASP A 96 -22.79 -6.39 -3.90
C ASP A 96 -21.84 -7.48 -4.42
N GLY A 97 -21.10 -7.23 -5.49
CA GLY A 97 -20.19 -8.21 -6.09
C GLY A 97 -18.85 -8.42 -5.44
N CYS A 98 -18.47 -7.53 -4.53
CA CYS A 98 -17.22 -7.60 -3.83
C CYS A 98 -17.50 -7.36 -2.34
N THR A 99 -17.28 -8.39 -1.55
CA THR A 99 -17.43 -8.24 -0.09
C THR A 99 -16.36 -7.29 0.46
N ASN A 100 -16.58 -6.73 1.65
CA ASN A 100 -15.59 -5.91 2.39
C ASN A 100 -14.32 -6.68 2.78
N ALA A 101 -14.31 -8.00 2.59
CA ALA A 101 -13.13 -8.85 2.71
C ALA A 101 -12.37 -9.00 1.39
N CYS A 102 -12.73 -8.25 0.35
CA CYS A 102 -12.22 -8.30 -1.02
C CYS A 102 -12.25 -9.70 -1.63
N GLN A 103 -13.31 -10.44 -1.30
CA GLN A 103 -13.66 -11.71 -1.91
C GLN A 103 -14.86 -11.49 -2.82
N LYS A 104 -14.87 -12.16 -3.97
CA LYS A 104 -16.07 -12.18 -4.80
C LYS A 104 -17.19 -12.87 -4.03
N SER A 105 -18.36 -12.26 -4.09
CA SER A 105 -19.58 -12.81 -3.50
C SER A 105 -19.85 -14.19 -4.08
N ARG A 106 -20.13 -15.15 -3.20
CA ARG A 106 -20.34 -16.55 -3.56
C ARG A 106 -21.44 -17.18 -2.72
N CYS A 107 -22.22 -18.07 -3.34
CA CYS A 107 -23.30 -18.72 -2.64
C CYS A 107 -22.79 -19.47 -1.39
N GLY A 108 -23.44 -19.21 -0.24
CA GLY A 108 -23.11 -19.86 1.03
C GLY A 108 -21.99 -19.18 1.84
N ASP A 109 -21.60 -17.96 1.49
CA ASP A 109 -20.77 -17.09 2.35
C ASP A 109 -21.57 -16.34 3.43
N GLY A 110 -22.91 -16.38 3.38
CA GLY A 110 -23.82 -15.76 4.34
C GLY A 110 -24.12 -14.28 4.06
N ILE A 111 -23.84 -13.82 2.84
CA ILE A 111 -24.10 -12.44 2.38
C ILE A 111 -25.02 -12.50 1.16
N VAL A 112 -26.16 -11.80 1.22
CA VAL A 112 -27.10 -11.73 0.09
C VAL A 112 -26.71 -10.56 -0.81
N ARG A 113 -26.42 -10.85 -2.07
CA ARG A 113 -26.23 -9.82 -3.11
C ARG A 113 -27.56 -9.13 -3.46
N VAL A 114 -27.64 -7.81 -3.33
CA VAL A 114 -28.86 -7.02 -3.58
C VAL A 114 -28.73 -5.98 -4.68
N ASP A 115 -27.52 -5.73 -5.18
CA ASP A 115 -27.26 -4.75 -6.24
C ASP A 115 -27.76 -5.20 -7.63
N LEU A 116 -27.95 -6.51 -7.81
CA LEU A 116 -28.47 -7.13 -9.03
C LEU A 116 -29.90 -7.62 -8.84
N THR A 117 -30.73 -7.44 -9.87
CA THR A 117 -32.05 -8.07 -9.95
C THR A 117 -31.96 -9.53 -10.41
N SER A 118 -32.95 -10.34 -10.08
CA SER A 118 -33.02 -11.77 -10.43
C SER A 118 -32.92 -12.15 -11.91
N ASP A 119 -33.02 -11.17 -12.82
CA ASP A 119 -32.86 -11.35 -14.28
C ASP A 119 -31.38 -11.27 -14.73
N HIS A 120 -30.48 -10.81 -13.86
CA HIS A 120 -29.07 -10.63 -14.22
C HIS A 120 -28.32 -11.98 -14.20
N PRO A 121 -27.48 -12.29 -15.21
CA PRO A 121 -26.75 -13.57 -15.27
C PRO A 121 -25.75 -13.78 -14.13
N ASN A 122 -25.31 -12.69 -13.51
CA ASN A 122 -24.44 -12.71 -12.32
C ASN A 122 -25.21 -12.43 -11.02
N TYR A 123 -26.54 -12.45 -11.05
CA TYR A 123 -27.34 -12.39 -9.84
C TYR A 123 -27.07 -13.63 -9.00
N GLU A 124 -26.80 -13.39 -7.73
CA GLU A 124 -26.62 -14.45 -6.76
C GLU A 124 -27.98 -14.86 -6.21
N ALA A 125 -28.56 -15.91 -6.78
CA ALA A 125 -29.87 -16.41 -6.38
C ALA A 125 -29.89 -17.18 -5.05
N CYS A 126 -28.74 -17.35 -4.40
CA CYS A 126 -28.55 -18.20 -3.23
C CYS A 126 -27.78 -17.47 -2.12
N ASP A 127 -28.54 -16.91 -1.19
CA ASP A 127 -28.37 -17.16 0.25
C ASP A 127 -29.80 -17.38 0.78
N ASP A 128 -30.31 -18.54 0.37
CA ASP A 128 -31.61 -19.11 0.64
C ASP A 128 -31.69 -19.58 2.10
N GLY A 129 -32.17 -18.67 2.94
CA GLY A 129 -32.98 -19.01 4.12
C GLY A 129 -34.44 -19.19 3.75
#